data_AF-A0A3A1YQK3-F1
#
_entry.id   AF-A0A3A1YQK3-F1
#
_cell.length_a   1.000
_cell.length_b   1.000
_cell.length_c   1.000
_cell.angle_alpha   90.00
_cell.angle_beta   90.00
_cell.angle_gamma   90.00
#
_symmetry.space_group_name_H-M   'P 1'
#
loop_
_entity.id
_entity.type
_entity.pdbx_description
1 polymer ?
#
loop_
_entity_poly.entity_id
_entity_poly.type
_entity_poly.pdbx_seq_one_letter_code
_entity_poly.pdbx_strand_id
1 'polypeptide(L)' 'MIGAIKPVRNAAVAYDGQQAVAMLRYQPNESLGSILQRLDTAIAAAQASGERVDEWNQPGG' A
#
# COMPACT_ATOMS: atom_id res chain seq x y z
N MET A 1 10.03 18.97 3.06
CA MET A 1 11.22 18.14 2.79
C MET A 1 10.82 17.03 1.84
N ILE A 2 11.37 17.00 0.62
CA ILE A 2 11.17 15.86 -0.30
C ILE A 2 12.40 14.97 -0.15
N GLY A 3 12.31 13.96 0.72
CA GLY A 3 13.30 12.89 0.79
C GLY A 3 13.25 12.08 -0.49
N ALA A 4 14.41 11.73 -1.05
CA ALA A 4 14.49 10.91 -2.26
C ALA A 4 13.88 9.52 -1.98
N ILE A 5 12.64 9.31 -2.40
CA ILE A 5 12.02 7.98 -2.39
C ILE A 5 12.69 7.18 -3.50
N LYS A 6 13.38 6.09 -3.13
CA LYS A 6 13.93 5.15 -4.12
C LYS A 6 12.79 4.71 -5.05
N PRO A 7 13.01 4.65 -6.38
CA PRO A 7 11.95 4.29 -7.32
C PRO A 7 11.32 2.96 -6.90
N VAL A 8 10.02 3.03 -6.63
CA VAL A 8 9.23 1.88 -6.24
C VAL A 8 9.05 1.00 -7.47
N ARG A 9 9.82 -0.10 -7.55
CA ARG A 9 9.65 -1.09 -8.60
C ARG A 9 8.52 -2.02 -8.20
N ASN A 10 7.44 -2.00 -8.96
CA ASN A 10 6.25 -2.85 -8.81
C ASN A 10 5.53 -2.61 -7.47
N ALA A 11 4.47 -1.80 -7.47
CA ALA A 11 3.61 -1.57 -6.32
C ALA A 11 2.16 -1.43 -6.74
N ALA A 12 1.26 -1.75 -5.82
CA ALA A 12 -0.17 -1.49 -5.95
C ALA A 12 -0.54 -0.37 -4.97
N VAL A 13 -1.25 0.65 -5.47
CA VAL A 13 -1.64 1.82 -4.70
C VAL A 13 -3.12 2.11 -4.91
N ALA A 14 -3.83 2.35 -3.82
CA ALA A 14 -5.23 2.79 -3.83
C ALA A 14 -5.34 4.24 -3.39
N TYR A 15 -6.18 5.00 -4.09
CA TYR A 15 -6.47 6.41 -3.82
C TYR A 15 -7.95 6.61 -3.57
N ASP A 16 -8.30 7.46 -2.59
CA ASP A 16 -9.68 7.88 -2.29
C ASP A 16 -10.09 9.17 -3.05
N GLY A 17 -9.21 9.68 -3.91
CA GLY A 17 -9.38 10.94 -4.65
C GLY A 17 -8.71 12.15 -4.00
N GLN A 18 -8.28 12.06 -2.73
CA GLN A 18 -7.51 13.12 -2.06
C GLN A 18 -6.11 12.64 -1.66
N GLN A 19 -6.00 11.38 -1.21
CA GLN A 19 -4.74 10.81 -0.75
C GLN A 19 -4.66 9.30 -1.05
N ALA A 20 -3.44 8.78 -0.99
CA ALA A 20 -3.23 7.34 -1.05
C ALA A 20 -3.63 6.71 0.29
N VAL A 21 -4.62 5.83 0.24
CA VAL A 21 -5.19 5.14 1.41
C VAL A 21 -4.57 3.77 1.67
N ALA A 22 -3.99 3.16 0.62
CA ALA A 22 -3.22 1.93 0.75
C ALA A 22 -2.03 1.94 -0.22
N MET A 23 -0.85 1.57 0.28
CA MET A 23 0.34 1.31 -0.54
C MET A 23 0.93 -0.04 -0.20
N LEU A 24 0.95 -0.93 -1.19
CA LEU A 24 1.47 -2.28 -1.06
C LEU A 24 2.68 -2.48 -1.96
N ARG A 25 3.69 -3.16 -1.43
CA ARG A 25 4.86 -3.56 -2.21
C ARG A 25 4.59 -4.88 -2.90
N TYR A 26 4.87 -4.95 -4.20
CA TYR A 26 4.83 -6.21 -4.94
C TYR A 26 5.93 -7.15 -4.44
N GLN A 27 5.53 -8.36 -4.08
CA GLN A 27 6.45 -9.41 -3.67
C GLN A 27 6.92 -10.21 -4.90
N PRO A 28 8.20 -10.61 -5.01
CA PRO A 28 8.75 -11.20 -6.25
C PRO A 28 8.02 -12.46 -6.77
N ASN A 29 7.40 -13.23 -5.88
CA ASN A 29 6.69 -14.48 -6.20
C ASN A 29 5.17 -14.35 -6.05
N GLU A 30 4.66 -13.12 -5.95
CA GLU A 30 3.23 -12.87 -5.81
C GLU A 30 2.54 -12.83 -7.17
N SER A 31 1.31 -13.34 -7.22
CA SER A 31 0.47 -13.23 -8.42
C SER A 31 -0.26 -11.88 -8.45
N LEU A 32 -0.65 -11.42 -9.63
CA LEU A 32 -1.49 -10.22 -9.77
C LEU A 32 -2.78 -10.32 -8.94
N GLY A 33 -3.42 -11.49 -8.90
CA GLY A 33 -4.62 -11.70 -8.10
C GLY A 33 -4.36 -11.55 -6.61
N SER A 34 -3.22 -12.05 -6.13
CA SER A 34 -2.82 -12.00 -4.72
C SER A 34 -2.57 -10.56 -4.25
N ILE A 35 -1.89 -9.74 -5.04
CA ILE A 35 -1.67 -8.33 -4.67
C ILE A 35 -2.97 -7.52 -4.70
N LEU A 36 -3.89 -7.83 -5.61
CA LEU A 36 -5.21 -7.17 -5.67
C LEU A 36 -6.08 -7.55 -4.47
N GLN A 37 -6.08 -8.81 -4.03
CA GLN A 37 -6.79 -9.23 -2.81
C GLN A 37 -6.25 -8.54 -1.55
N ARG A 38 -4.92 -8.40 -1.46
CA ARG A 38 -4.29 -7.65 -0.37
C ARG A 38 -4.63 -6.17 -0.43
N LEU A 39 -4.69 -5.59 -1.64
CA LEU A 39 -5.08 -4.19 -1.82
C LEU A 39 -6.51 -3.94 -1.34
N ASP A 40 -7.44 -4.83 -1.71
CA ASP A 40 -8.83 -4.76 -1.28
C ASP A 40 -8.95 -4.83 0.26
N THR A 41 -8.22 -5.77 0.88
CA THR A 41 -8.13 -5.88 2.35
C THR A 41 -7.57 -4.61 2.98
N ALA A 42 -6.51 -4.04 2.39
CA ALA A 42 -5.88 -2.82 2.89
C ALA A 42 -6.79 -1.59 2.77
N ILE A 43 -7.59 -1.49 1.69
CA ILE A 43 -8.60 -0.45 1.52
C ILE A 43 -9.70 -0.62 2.57
N ALA A 44 -10.22 -1.82 2.74
CA ALA A 44 -11.28 -2.10 3.73
C ALA A 44 -10.80 -1.80 5.16
N ALA A 45 -9.56 -2.15 5.49
CA ALA A 45 -8.95 -1.81 6.76
C ALA A 45 -8.81 -0.29 6.94
N ALA A 46 -8.32 0.43 5.92
CA ALA A 46 -8.19 1.89 5.98
C ALA A 46 -9.55 2.59 6.11
N GLN A 47 -10.60 2.06 5.47
CA GLN A 47 -11.97 2.57 5.62
C GLN A 47 -12.54 2.31 7.02
N ALA A 48 -12.21 1.17 7.63
CA ALA A 48 -12.69 0.79 8.96
C ALA A 48 -11.95 1.51 10.10
N SER A 49 -10.63 1.71 9.97
CA SER A 49 -9.81 2.36 11.01
C SER A 49 -9.68 3.88 10.81
N GLY A 50 -9.90 4.38 9.59
CA GLY A 50 -9.55 5.74 9.20
C GLY A 50 -8.04 5.96 9.07
N GLU A 51 -7.23 4.92 9.25
CA GLU A 51 -5.77 4.99 9.23
C GLU A 51 -5.23 4.32 7.97
N ARG A 52 -4.34 5.03 7.27
CA ARG A 52 -3.74 4.56 6.03
C ARG A 52 -2.93 3.28 6.28
N VAL A 53 -3.15 2.27 5.42
CA VAL A 53 -2.34 1.05 5.44
C VAL A 53 -1.11 1.26 4.56
N ASP A 54 0.03 1.43 5.20
CA ASP A 54 1.31 1.59 4.52
C ASP A 54 2.27 0.44 4.90
N GLU A 55 2.44 -0.52 4.00
CA GLU A 55 3.42 -1.61 4.21
C GLU A 55 4.88 -1.14 4.05
N TRP A 56 5.12 0.03 3.47
CA TRP A 56 6.46 0.62 3.42
C TRP A 56 6.84 1.25 4.74
N ASN A 57 5.84 1.70 5.50
CA ASN A 57 6.02 2.43 6.75
C ASN A 57 5.53 1.64 7.96
N GLN A 58 5.64 0.30 7.93
CA GLN A 58 5.52 -0.47 9.17
C GLN A 58 6.63 0.01 10.12
N PRO A 59 6.30 0.54 11.32
CA PRO A 59 7.28 0.76 12.36
C PRO A 59 7.74 -0.62 12.83
N GLY A 60 8.83 -1.12 12.24
CA GLY A 60 9.47 -2.33 12.69
C GLY A 60 10.32 -2.05 13.92
N GLY A 61 9.88 -2.59 15.07
CA GLY A 61 10.74 -2.97 16.20
C GLY A 61 10.97 -1.93 17.28
#